data_AF-A0A1H8LUX8-F1
#
_entry.id   AF-A0A1H8LUX8-F1
#
_cell.length_a   1.000
_cell.length_b   1.000
_cell.length_c   1.000
_cell.angle_alpha   90.00
_cell.angle_beta   90.00
_cell.angle_gamma   90.00
#
_symmetry.space_group_name_H-M   'P 1'
#
loop_
_entity.id
_entity.type
_entity.pdbx_description
1 polymer ?
#
loop_
_entity_poly.entity_id
_entity_poly.type
_entity_poly.pdbx_seq_one_letter_code
_entity_poly.pdbx_strand_id
1 'polypeptide(L)' 'MKKFSYALMAIGVIIIIIGFLTFTNLKTVNAVDSHNWTIYINGAKSFPWPVFGGSVIAILGIIFNMATWEQPKGRYF' A
#
# COMPACT_ATOMS: atom_id res chain seq x y z
N MET A 1 -4.82 10.93 -18.26
CA MET A 1 -4.17 9.65 -17.87
C MET A 1 -2.82 9.85 -17.18
N LYS A 2 -1.79 10.47 -17.79
CA LYS A 2 -0.44 10.60 -17.17
C LYS A 2 -0.42 11.18 -15.75
N LYS A 3 -1.15 12.27 -15.48
CA LYS A 3 -1.25 12.89 -14.14
C LYS A 3 -1.86 11.94 -13.09
N PHE A 4 -2.83 11.13 -13.51
CA PHE A 4 -3.50 10.14 -12.65
C PHE A 4 -2.58 8.96 -12.35
N SER A 5 -1.79 8.50 -13.33
CA SER A 5 -0.76 7.46 -13.13
C SER A 5 0.27 7.89 -12.08
N TYR A 6 0.77 9.12 -12.16
CA TYR A 6 1.71 9.67 -11.17
C TYR A 6 1.07 9.80 -9.78
N ALA A 7 -0.20 10.22 -9.70
CA ALA A 7 -0.91 10.30 -8.42
C ALA A 7 -1.06 8.91 -7.78
N LEU A 8 -1.42 7.88 -8.56
CA LEU A 8 -1.50 6.50 -8.08
C LEU A 8 -0.16 5.98 -7.58
N MET A 9 0.93 6.22 -8.32
CA MET A 9 2.27 5.83 -7.87
C MET A 9 2.66 6.53 -6.57
N ALA A 10 2.43 7.84 -6.45
CA ALA A 10 2.74 8.60 -5.25
C ALA A 10 1.93 8.12 -4.04
N ILE A 11 0.62 7.92 -4.20
CA ILE A 11 -0.26 7.42 -3.14
C ILE A 11 0.16 6.01 -2.72
N GLY A 12 0.46 5.12 -3.67
CA GLY A 12 0.93 3.77 -3.38
C GLY A 12 2.21 3.76 -2.54
N VAL A 13 3.19 4.59 -2.90
CA VAL A 13 4.44 4.74 -2.13
C VAL A 13 4.18 5.28 -0.72
N ILE A 14 3.31 6.28 -0.57
CA ILE A 14 2.96 6.83 0.75
C ILE A 14 2.33 5.74 1.64
N ILE A 15 1.40 4.95 1.09
CA ILE A 15 0.74 3.85 1.83
C ILE A 15 1.75 2.77 2.23
N ILE A 16 2.72 2.45 1.38
CA ILE A 16 3.80 1.51 1.69
C ILE A 16 4.64 2.02 2.87
N ILE A 17 5.03 3.29 2.86
CA ILE A 17 5.82 3.90 3.94
C ILE A 17 5.04 3.84 5.26
N ILE A 18 3.76 4.20 5.25
CA ILE A 18 2.89 4.11 6.44
C ILE A 18 2.82 2.66 6.92
N GLY A 19 2.66 1.70 6.01
CA GLY A 19 2.70 0.28 6.32
C GLY A 19 3.97 -0.14 7.06
N PHE A 20 5.15 0.25 6.57
CA PHE A 20 6.40 -0.05 7.26
C PHE A 20 6.48 0.59 8.65
N LEU A 21 6.07 1.83 8.81
CA LEU A 21 6.07 2.53 10.12
C LEU A 21 5.13 1.89 11.15
N THR A 22 4.01 1.32 10.69
CA THR A 22 3.00 0.75 11.60
C THR A 22 3.41 -0.64 12.12
N PHE A 23 4.23 -1.37 11.36
CA PHE A 23 4.60 -2.76 11.63
C PHE A 23 6.00 -2.93 12.27
N THR A 24 6.85 -1.90 12.29
CA THR A 24 8.18 -1.95 12.93
C THR A 24 8.15 -2.09 14.46
N ASN A 25 7.06 -1.71 15.12
CA ASN A 25 6.92 -1.73 16.58
C ASN A 25 5.93 -2.82 17.05
N LEU A 26 6.13 -4.06 16.62
CA LEU A 26 5.43 -5.21 17.20
C LEU A 26 6.07 -5.52 18.56
N LYS A 27 5.52 -4.97 19.65
CA LYS A 27 5.87 -5.42 21.00
C LYS A 27 5.40 -6.86 21.14
N THR A 28 6.33 -7.78 21.36
CA THR A 28 6.03 -9.19 21.66
C THR A 28 5.12 -9.25 22.88
N VAL A 29 3.91 -9.74 22.70
CA VAL A 29 2.94 -9.90 23.79
C VAL A 29 3.37 -11.09 24.62
N ASN A 30 3.48 -10.87 25.92
CA ASN A 30 3.78 -11.94 26.86
C ASN A 30 2.65 -12.97 26.75
N ALA A 31 2.96 -14.26 26.64
CA ALA A 31 1.97 -15.31 26.34
C ALA A 31 0.84 -15.44 27.40
N VAL A 32 0.98 -14.73 28.53
CA VAL A 32 0.05 -14.71 29.66
C VAL A 32 -0.84 -13.45 29.67
N ASP A 33 -0.55 -12.46 28.82
CA ASP A 33 -1.32 -11.21 28.76
C ASP A 33 -2.53 -11.38 27.83
N SER A 34 -3.64 -11.87 28.39
CA SER A 34 -4.89 -12.15 27.69
C SER A 34 -5.78 -10.91 27.48
N HIS A 35 -5.21 -9.71 27.50
CA HIS A 35 -5.98 -8.50 27.21
C HIS A 35 -6.46 -8.52 25.75
N ASN A 36 -7.78 -8.53 25.57
CA ASN A 36 -8.45 -8.55 24.25
C ASN A 36 -7.85 -7.54 23.27
N TRP A 37 -7.54 -6.33 23.74
CA TRP A 37 -6.95 -5.25 22.92
C TRP A 37 -5.65 -5.67 22.24
N THR A 38 -4.75 -6.33 22.98
CA THR A 38 -3.43 -6.72 22.49
C THR A 38 -3.51 -7.86 21.47
N ILE A 39 -4.48 -8.77 21.64
CA ILE A 39 -4.80 -9.84 20.69
C ILE A 39 -5.31 -9.25 19.36
N TYR A 40 -6.23 -8.29 19.42
CA TYR A 40 -6.75 -7.62 18.20
C TYR A 40 -5.65 -6.85 17.45
N ILE A 41 -4.77 -6.14 18.17
CA ILE A 41 -3.65 -5.42 17.54
C ILE A 41 -2.69 -6.40 16.84
N ASN A 42 -2.34 -7.52 17.48
CA ASN A 42 -1.46 -8.51 16.87
C ASN A 42 -2.13 -9.24 15.70
N GLY A 43 -3.44 -9.51 15.80
CA GLY A 43 -4.22 -10.05 14.69
C GLY A 43 -4.21 -9.09 13.49
N ALA A 44 -4.46 -7.80 13.71
CA ALA A 44 -4.41 -6.78 12.65
C ALA A 44 -2.99 -6.55 12.10
N LYS A 45 -1.96 -6.80 12.91
CA LYS A 45 -0.55 -6.73 12.50
C LYS A 45 0.06 -8.07 12.06
N SER A 46 -0.75 -9.13 11.94
CA SER A 46 -0.27 -10.46 11.50
C SER A 46 0.26 -10.46 10.06
N PHE A 47 -0.25 -9.54 9.24
CA PHE A 47 0.17 -9.34 7.86
C PHE A 47 0.26 -7.84 7.56
N PRO A 48 1.34 -7.35 6.91
CA PRO A 48 1.52 -5.94 6.54
C PRO A 48 0.59 -5.52 5.40
N TRP A 49 -0.72 -5.54 5.67
CA TRP A 49 -1.78 -5.24 4.71
C TRP A 49 -1.68 -3.84 4.08
N PRO A 50 -1.18 -2.77 4.75
CA PRO A 50 -1.01 -1.50 4.08
C PRO A 50 0.12 -1.56 3.06
N VAL A 51 1.22 -2.28 3.37
CA VAL A 51 2.33 -2.49 2.42
C VAL A 51 1.83 -3.23 1.18
N PHE A 52 1.03 -4.28 1.37
CA PHE A 52 0.42 -5.02 0.26
C PHE A 52 -0.50 -4.14 -0.59
N GLY A 53 -1.47 -3.45 0.03
CA GLY A 53 -2.41 -2.58 -0.69
C GLY A 53 -1.71 -1.43 -1.42
N GLY A 54 -0.73 -0.79 -0.78
CA GLY A 54 0.09 0.25 -1.41
C GLY A 54 0.91 -0.26 -2.59
N SER A 55 1.43 -1.50 -2.51
CA SER A 55 2.15 -2.14 -3.62
C SER A 55 1.25 -2.38 -4.82
N VAL A 56 0.01 -2.86 -4.61
CA VAL A 56 -0.97 -3.04 -5.68
C VAL A 56 -1.29 -1.70 -6.37
N ILE A 57 -1.53 -0.65 -5.59
CA ILE A 57 -1.81 0.71 -6.10
C ILE A 57 -0.62 1.26 -6.89
N ALA A 58 0.60 1.08 -6.39
CA ALA A 58 1.82 1.52 -7.07
C ALA A 58 2.00 0.80 -8.42
N ILE A 59 1.78 -0.52 -8.46
CA ILE A 59 1.84 -1.32 -9.70
C ILE A 59 0.78 -0.86 -10.71
N LEU A 60 -0.45 -0.60 -10.26
CA LEU A 60 -1.50 -0.05 -11.14
C LEU A 60 -1.08 1.31 -11.73
N GLY A 61 -0.48 2.18 -10.92
CA GLY A 61 0.08 3.44 -11.39
C GLY A 61 1.15 3.26 -12.46
N ILE A 62 2.05 2.29 -12.30
CA ILE A 62 3.08 1.94 -13.30
C ILE A 62 2.42 1.45 -14.59
N ILE A 63 1.46 0.51 -14.51
CA ILE A 63 0.75 -0.04 -15.67
C ILE A 63 0.05 1.08 -16.45
N PHE A 64 -0.67 1.97 -15.75
CA PHE A 64 -1.33 3.11 -16.41
C PHE A 64 -0.34 4.12 -17.01
N ASN A 65 0.87 4.25 -16.44
CA ASN A 65 1.93 5.07 -17.02
C ASN A 65 2.46 4.44 -18.33
N MET A 66 2.75 3.14 -18.32
CA MET A 66 3.18 2.41 -19.51
C MET A 66 2.11 2.46 -20.61
N ALA A 67 0.85 2.22 -20.26
CA ALA A 67 -0.27 2.29 -21.20
C ALA A 67 -0.44 3.69 -21.82
N THR A 68 -0.01 4.76 -21.14
CA THR A 68 -0.04 6.12 -21.72
C THR A 68 1.12 6.42 -22.67
N TRP A 69 2.15 5.59 -22.71
CA TRP A 69 3.23 5.71 -23.69
C TRP A 69 2.89 5.03 -25.01
N GLU A 70 2.11 3.95 -24.94
CA GLU A 70 1.63 3.21 -26.12
C GLU A 70 0.45 3.91 -26.82
N GLN A 71 -0.19 4.90 -26.18
CA GLN A 71 -1.25 5.68 -26.81
C GLN A 71 -0.69 6.57 -27.94
N PRO A 72 -1.10 6.36 -29.21
CA PRO A 72 -0.70 7.25 -30.29
C PRO A 72 -1.23 8.66 -30.01
N LYS A 73 -0.37 9.67 -30.15
CA LYS A 73 -0.71 11.09 -30.04
C LYS A 73 -1.79 11.43 -31.08
N GLY A 74 -3.07 11.27 -30.74
CA GLY A 74 -4.16 11.59 -31.68
C GLY A 74 -5.53 10.99 -31.40
N ARG A 75 -5.70 9.97 -30.56
CA ARG A 75 -7.05 9.50 -30.19
C ARG A 75 -7.61 10.29 -29.01
N TYR A 76 -8.10 11.49 -29.32
CA TYR A 76 -9.15 12.14 -28.58
C TYR A 76 -10.45 11.40 -28.95
N PHE A 77 -11.00 10.65 -28.00
CA PHE A 77 -12.42 10.31 -27.98
C PHE A 77 -13.05 11.08 -26.82
#